data_AF-A0A8T2P8W2-F1
#
_entry.id   AF-A0A8T2P8W2-F1
#
_cell.length_a   1.000
_cell.length_b   1.000
_cell.length_c   1.000
_cell.angle_alpha   90.00
_cell.angle_beta   90.00
_cell.angle_gamma   90.00
#
_symmetry.space_group_name_H-M   'P 1'
#
loop_
_entity.id
_entity.type
_entity.pdbx_description
1 polymer ?
#
loop_
_entity_poly.entity_id
_entity_poly.type
_entity_poly.pdbx_seq_one_letter_code
_entity_poly.pdbx_strand_id
1 'polypeptide(L)'
;MDGVEERVKERGRKEGGLMIPVFCVVEQVEGGGGMVADMEGREEHAEFVLVRKDILFTQLVETALLALGYSHSSAAQAQGKWDVEGGKEDG
;
A
#
# COMPACT_ATOMS: atom_id res chain seq x y z
N MET A 1 -14.37 -10.10 3.76
CA MET A 1 -13.00 -9.92 3.23
C MET A 1 -12.09 -11.11 3.57
N ASP A 2 -12.67 -12.21 4.07
CA ASP A 2 -11.96 -13.19 4.89
C ASP A 2 -11.01 -14.14 4.14
N GLY A 3 -11.13 -14.24 2.81
CA GLY A 3 -10.26 -15.12 2.00
C GLY A 3 -9.10 -14.41 1.30
N VAL A 4 -9.12 -13.08 1.18
CA VAL A 4 -8.10 -12.33 0.43
C VAL A 4 -6.82 -12.24 1.26
N GLU A 5 -6.94 -11.83 2.52
CA GLU A 5 -5.81 -11.74 3.44
C GLU A 5 -5.11 -13.09 3.64
N GLU A 6 -5.87 -14.18 3.73
CA GLU A 6 -5.31 -15.53 3.87
C GLU A 6 -4.48 -15.93 2.64
N ARG A 7 -4.97 -15.65 1.43
CA ARG A 7 -4.22 -15.89 0.18
C ARG A 7 -2.94 -15.07 0.11
N VAL A 8 -2.97 -13.82 0.59
CA VAL A 8 -1.79 -12.96 0.64
C VAL A 8 -0.77 -13.50 1.65
N LYS A 9 -1.24 -13.92 2.84
CA LYS A 9 -0.39 -14.58 3.85
C LYS A 9 0.25 -15.86 3.30
N GLU A 10 -0.51 -16.68 2.56
CA GLU A 10 0.02 -17.89 1.94
C GLU A 10 1.12 -17.58 0.92
N ARG A 11 0.94 -16.54 0.09
CA ARG A 11 1.97 -16.07 -0.85
C ARG A 11 3.24 -15.62 -0.13
N GLY A 12 3.12 -14.83 0.94
CA GLY A 12 4.28 -14.39 1.73
C GLY A 12 5.05 -15.56 2.37
N ARG A 13 4.34 -16.62 2.79
CA ARG A 13 4.98 -17.86 3.28
C ARG A 13 5.74 -18.60 2.19
N LYS A 14 5.21 -18.64 0.95
CA LYS A 14 5.88 -19.26 -0.21
C LYS A 14 7.18 -18.53 -0.59
N GLU A 15 7.25 -17.22 -0.34
CA GLU A 15 8.46 -16.40 -0.54
C GLU A 15 9.44 -16.46 0.65
N GLY A 16 9.43 -17.56 1.41
CA GLY A 16 10.37 -17.78 2.52
C GLY A 16 10.06 -16.98 3.78
N GLY A 17 8.85 -16.41 3.91
CA GLY A 17 8.45 -15.64 5.10
C GLY A 17 9.20 -14.32 5.26
N LEU A 18 9.85 -13.83 4.20
CA LEU A 18 10.52 -12.53 4.19
C LEU A 18 9.54 -11.38 3.91
N MET A 19 8.34 -11.69 3.41
CA MET A 19 7.33 -10.71 3.08
C MET A 19 6.27 -10.60 4.17
N ILE A 20 5.86 -9.37 4.47
CA ILE A 20 4.72 -9.06 5.34
C ILE A 20 3.56 -8.53 4.50
N PRO A 21 2.32 -8.95 4.77
CA PRO A 21 1.14 -8.34 4.18
C PRO A 21 0.93 -6.95 4.77
N VAL A 22 0.72 -5.97 3.91
CA VAL A 22 0.35 -4.60 4.29
C VAL A 22 -0.93 -4.25 3.54
N PHE A 23 -1.95 -3.82 4.26
CA PHE A 23 -3.15 -3.26 3.66
C PHE A 23 -2.90 -1.79 3.35
N CYS A 24 -2.91 -1.44 2.08
CA CYS A 24 -2.65 -0.08 1.61
C CYS A 24 -3.95 0.54 1.12
N VAL A 25 -4.20 1.77 1.57
CA VAL A 25 -5.24 2.65 1.04
C VAL A 25 -4.53 3.87 0.45
N VAL A 26 -4.76 4.14 -0.83
CA VAL A 26 -4.14 5.24 -1.55
C VAL A 26 -5.22 6.22 -1.99
N GLU A 27 -5.07 7.46 -1.55
CA GLU A 27 -5.91 8.58 -1.97
C GLU A 27 -5.15 9.45 -2.98
N GLN A 28 -5.70 9.64 -4.18
CA GLN A 28 -5.16 10.59 -5.14
C GLN A 28 -5.78 11.97 -4.94
N VAL A 29 -4.95 12.97 -4.63
CA VAL A 29 -5.38 14.37 -4.56
C VAL A 29 -5.05 15.01 -5.90
N GLU A 30 -6.04 15.15 -6.79
CA GLU A 30 -5.87 15.89 -8.05
C GLU A 30 -5.46 17.34 -7.76
N GLY A 31 -4.17 17.65 -8.00
CA GLY A 31 -3.71 19.01 -8.20
C GLY A 31 -4.13 19.45 -9.59
N GLY A 32 -5.09 20.37 -9.67
CA GLY A 32 -5.68 20.80 -10.95
C GLY A 32 -4.64 21.22 -11.98
N GLY A 33 -4.60 20.52 -13.11
CA GLY A 33 -3.95 20.99 -14.34
C GLY A 33 -3.13 19.93 -15.08
N GLY A 34 -3.75 19.25 -16.06
CA GLY A 34 -3.02 18.72 -17.20
C GLY A 34 -3.32 17.26 -17.56
N MET A 35 -4.33 17.09 -18.42
CA MET A 35 -4.54 16.03 -19.43
C MET A 35 -3.80 14.68 -19.31
N VAL A 36 -4.63 13.63 -19.36
CA VAL A 36 -4.43 12.27 -19.89
C VAL A 36 -3.67 11.23 -19.05
N ALA A 37 -4.41 10.56 -18.17
CA ALA A 37 -4.69 9.12 -18.31
C ALA A 37 -5.99 8.78 -17.52
N ASP A 38 -7.06 8.45 -18.26
CA ASP A 38 -8.32 7.79 -17.81
C ASP A 38 -8.99 8.33 -16.52
N MET A 39 -9.92 9.27 -16.61
CA MET A 39 -11.38 9.00 -16.56
C MET A 39 -11.86 8.37 -15.23
N GLU A 40 -12.61 9.18 -14.47
CA GLU A 40 -13.49 8.82 -13.34
C GLU A 40 -12.92 8.83 -11.90
N GLY A 41 -12.97 10.01 -11.28
CA GLY A 41 -13.25 10.12 -9.85
C GLY A 41 -12.03 10.05 -8.94
N ARG A 42 -12.20 10.53 -7.71
CA ARG A 42 -11.23 10.29 -6.62
C ARG A 42 -11.14 8.78 -6.41
N GLU A 43 -10.22 8.13 -7.11
CA GLU A 43 -10.08 6.67 -7.05
C GLU A 43 -9.30 6.32 -5.77
N GLU A 44 -10.00 5.72 -4.81
CA GLU A 44 -9.40 5.14 -3.62
C GLU A 44 -8.94 3.71 -3.96
N HIS A 45 -7.63 3.49 -4.06
CA HIS A 45 -7.07 2.15 -4.27
C HIS A 45 -6.85 1.50 -2.90
N ALA A 46 -7.62 0.47 -2.58
CA ALA A 46 -7.49 -0.28 -1.33
C ALA A 46 -7.14 -1.75 -1.60
N GLU A 47 -5.89 -2.15 -1.34
CA GLU A 47 -5.42 -3.50 -1.64
C GLU A 47 -4.31 -3.97 -0.68
N PHE A 48 -4.23 -5.29 -0.51
CA PHE A 48 -3.11 -5.92 0.18
C PHE A 48 -1.89 -6.07 -0.74
N VAL A 49 -0.75 -5.54 -0.28
CA VAL A 49 0.55 -5.77 -0.91
C VAL A 49 1.46 -6.58 -0.01
N LEU A 50 2.39 -7.31 -0.63
CA LEU A 50 3.48 -7.97 0.08
C LEU A 50 4.71 -7.06 0.00
N VAL A 51 5.23 -6.69 1.15
CA VAL A 51 6.47 -5.91 1.24
C VAL A 51 7.51 -6.69 2.03
N ARG A 52 8.78 -6.47 1.72
CA ARG A 52 9.89 -7.10 2.42
C ARG A 52 9.97 -6.60 3.86
N LYS A 53 10.11 -7.50 4.84
CA LYS A 53 10.19 -7.16 6.28
C LYS A 53 11.47 -6.43 6.67
N ASP A 54 12.47 -6.42 5.80
CA ASP A 54 13.78 -5.79 6.00
C ASP A 54 13.90 -4.41 5.33
N ILE A 55 12.83 -3.90 4.70
CA ILE A 55 12.86 -2.54 4.15
C ILE A 55 12.74 -1.51 5.25
N LEU A 56 13.35 -0.34 5.00
CA LEU A 56 13.20 0.79 5.89
C LEU A 56 11.77 1.34 5.79
N PHE A 57 11.25 1.80 6.92
CA PHE A 57 9.95 2.45 6.99
C PHE A 57 9.83 3.64 6.03
N THR A 58 10.92 4.38 5.82
CA THR A 58 10.98 5.50 4.87
C THR A 58 10.81 5.06 3.41
N GLN A 59 11.10 3.80 3.10
CA GLN A 59 10.99 3.20 1.76
C GLN A 59 9.71 2.38 1.60
N LEU A 60 8.97 2.14 2.69
CA LEU A 60 7.78 1.29 2.70
C LEU A 60 6.67 1.88 1.82
N VAL A 61 6.41 3.19 1.94
CA VAL A 61 5.40 3.89 1.12
C VAL A 61 5.74 3.76 -0.37
N GLU A 62 6.98 4.05 -0.74
CA GLU A 62 7.44 3.97 -2.13
C GLU A 62 7.34 2.53 -2.67
N THR A 63 7.80 1.55 -1.89
CA THR A 63 7.77 0.13 -2.28
C THR A 63 6.33 -0.38 -2.45
N ALA A 64 5.42 0.02 -1.55
CA ALA A 64 4.01 -0.35 -1.63
C ALA A 64 3.35 0.23 -2.89
N LEU A 65 3.57 1.52 -3.18
CA LEU A 65 3.02 2.18 -4.37
C LEU A 65 3.54 1.57 -5.67
N LEU A 66 4.83 1.26 -5.74
CA LEU A 66 5.41 0.56 -6.90
C LEU A 66 4.79 -0.85 -7.07
N ALA A 67 4.52 -1.56 -5.97
CA ALA A 67 3.86 -2.88 -6.01
C ALA A 67 2.40 -2.79 -6.48
N LEU A 68 1.71 -1.69 -6.18
CA LEU A 68 0.37 -1.38 -6.69
C LEU A 68 0.37 -0.94 -8.17
N GLY A 69 1.55 -0.67 -8.75
CA GLY A 69 1.70 -0.27 -10.15
C GLY A 69 1.76 1.24 -10.39
N TYR A 70 1.89 2.05 -9.34
CA TYR A 70 2.09 3.49 -9.49
C TYR A 70 3.48 3.82 -10.05
N SER A 71 3.58 4.98 -10.70
CA SER A 71 4.85 5.47 -11.24
C SER A 71 5.86 5.82 -10.14
N HIS A 72 7.16 5.74 -10.44
CA HIS A 72 8.21 6.22 -9.55
C HIS A 72 8.01 7.69 -9.13
N SER A 73 7.53 8.54 -10.04
CA SER A 73 7.22 9.94 -9.75
C SER A 73 6.11 10.08 -8.70
N SER A 74 5.01 9.33 -8.86
CA SER A 74 3.89 9.33 -7.91
C SER A 74 4.33 8.81 -6.54
N ALA A 75 5.14 7.74 -6.53
CA ALA A 75 5.64 7.12 -5.31
C ALA A 75 6.58 8.05 -4.53
N ALA A 76 7.47 8.77 -5.22
CA ALA A 76 8.40 9.72 -4.61
C ALA A 76 7.71 10.96 -4.00
N GLN A 77 6.53 11.33 -4.53
CA GLN A 77 5.75 12.48 -4.05
C GLN A 77 4.71 12.10 -2.99
N ALA A 78 4.47 10.80 -2.78
CA ALA A 78 3.48 10.33 -1.84
C ALA A 78 3.85 10.64 -0.39
N GLN A 79 2.82 10.75 0.45
CA GLN A 79 2.94 10.90 1.89
C GLN A 79 2.23 9.73 2.56
N GLY A 80 2.93 9.01 3.44
CA GLY A 80 2.36 7.89 4.18
C GLY A 80 1.79 8.29 5.53
N LYS A 81 0.60 7.77 5.86
CA LYS A 81 0.03 7.73 7.20
C LYS A 81 -0.06 6.27 7.66
N TRP A 82 0.07 6.04 8.96
CA TRP A 82 0.13 4.70 9.54
C TRP A 82 -0.99 4.54 10.53
N ASP A 83 -1.94 3.67 10.21
CA ASP A 83 -2.99 3.27 11.13
C ASP A 83 -2.61 1.94 11.78
N VAL A 84 -2.44 1.98 13.10
CA VAL A 84 -2.26 0.79 13.91
C VAL A 84 -3.64 0.36 14.39
N GLU A 85 -4.24 -0.60 13.70
CA GLU A 85 -5.47 -1.23 14.16
C GLU A 85 -5.16 -2.04 15.43
N GLY A 86 -5.77 -1.69 16.58
CA GLY A 86 -5.63 -2.45 17.82
C GLY A 86 -4.76 -1.85 18.93
N GLY A 87 -4.80 -0.52 19.12
CA GLY A 87 -4.47 0.07 20.41
C GLY A 87 -5.54 -0.28 21.45
N LYS A 88 -5.50 -1.50 22.01
CA LYS A 88 -6.24 -1.78 23.24
C LYS A 88 -5.55 -0.98 24.35
N GLU A 89 -6.20 0.09 24.80
CA GLU A 89 -5.82 0.78 26.03
C GLU A 89 -6.03 -0.21 27.18
N ASP A 90 -4.95 -0.92 27.55
CA ASP A 90 -4.92 -1.65 28.81
C ASP A 90 -4.83 -0.61 29.93
N GLY A 91 -5.99 -0.20 30.43
CA GLY A 91 -6.16 0.64 31.62
C GLY A 91 -5.96 -0.12 32.93
#